data_AF-I3E4J3-F1
#
_entry.id   AF-I3E4J3-F1
#
_cell.length_a   1.000
_cell.length_b   1.000
_cell.length_c   1.000
_cell.angle_alpha   90.00
_cell.angle_beta   90.00
_cell.angle_gamma   90.00
#
_symmetry.space_group_name_H-M   'P 1'
#
loop_
_entity.id
_entity.type
_entity.pdbx_description
1 polymer ?
#
loop_
_entity_poly.entity_id
_entity_poly.type
_entity_poly.pdbx_seq_one_letter_code
_entity_poly.pdbx_strand_id
1 'polypeptide(L)'
;MKIYQVQLKCFHLEKMKKFYTEMLGMELIVEGDGHFAVMAGTTKLFFEKSLSMPSYHVCFRTGSQYYEYIYKLLAENGLLLDHEKGEHGLFWGGKQCYFVDPDGNILEMIERKFSWGENKNEKGWHDIGEIGWPVKNVKKMQEYLSAYLHDVQNEDSENISFFGDSDGVIVIVEEGRHWYPTEKGAEIHPIKLVVSGEQEARFKHVEYPYEVFVKKEWNNTVPAVQFRIARPTNQLDKLAEFYEKGVGLKKIGEFRNHEGYNGIMLGLPDYPYHLEFTQHETHTVLPTPTKEHLLVFYIPNRFERDKIAERIKAMGHQEVEPENPYWGRGGVTFEDPDGWRIVLMNTAGI
;
A
#
# COMPACT_ATOMS: atom_id res chain seq x y z
N MET A 1 -10.82 -1.49 -8.86
CA MET A 1 -10.04 -1.93 -7.70
C MET A 1 -8.62 -2.14 -8.19
N LYS A 2 -7.79 -1.09 -8.12
CA LYS A 2 -6.39 -1.17 -8.52
C LYS A 2 -5.61 -1.91 -7.44
N ILE A 3 -4.76 -2.86 -7.79
CA ILE A 3 -3.92 -3.59 -6.81
C ILE A 3 -2.55 -2.91 -6.74
N TYR A 4 -2.30 -2.15 -5.68
CA TYR A 4 -1.02 -1.45 -5.51
C TYR A 4 0.07 -2.34 -4.93
N GLN A 5 -0.30 -3.26 -4.03
CA GLN A 5 0.66 -4.16 -3.40
C GLN A 5 0.04 -5.52 -3.10
N VAL A 6 0.81 -6.56 -3.36
CA VAL A 6 0.57 -7.92 -2.88
C VAL A 6 1.76 -8.35 -2.04
N GLN A 7 1.52 -8.81 -0.81
CA GLN A 7 2.55 -9.39 0.06
C GLN A 7 2.23 -10.86 0.32
N LEU A 8 3.19 -11.71 -0.03
CA LEU A 8 3.12 -13.17 0.06
C LEU A 8 4.28 -13.71 0.90
N LYS A 9 4.14 -14.96 1.34
CA LYS A 9 5.26 -15.73 1.89
C LYS A 9 6.04 -16.45 0.77
N CYS A 10 7.29 -16.81 1.03
CA CYS A 10 8.05 -17.71 0.18
C CYS A 10 9.02 -18.58 0.99
N PHE A 11 9.29 -19.80 0.54
CA PHE A 11 10.25 -20.71 1.16
C PHE A 11 11.62 -20.61 0.49
N HIS A 12 11.71 -20.65 -0.83
CA HIS A 12 12.99 -20.57 -1.56
C HIS A 12 13.41 -19.14 -1.93
N LEU A 13 13.52 -18.24 -0.94
CA LEU A 13 13.79 -16.79 -1.09
C LEU A 13 14.75 -16.43 -2.24
N GLU A 14 15.97 -16.99 -2.27
CA GLU A 14 16.96 -16.68 -3.31
C GLU A 14 16.55 -17.16 -4.71
N LYS A 15 15.94 -18.34 -4.82
CA LYS A 15 15.45 -18.86 -6.11
C LYS A 15 14.27 -18.03 -6.60
N MET A 16 13.37 -17.67 -5.69
CA MET A 16 12.21 -16.81 -5.96
C MET A 16 12.68 -15.45 -6.46
N LYS A 17 13.62 -14.80 -5.76
CA LYS A 17 14.21 -13.52 -6.18
C LYS A 17 14.75 -13.60 -7.60
N LYS A 18 15.64 -14.56 -7.88
CA LYS A 18 16.20 -14.77 -9.22
C LYS A 18 15.13 -15.03 -10.27
N PHE A 19 14.12 -15.82 -9.95
CA PHE A 19 13.02 -16.07 -10.88
C PHE A 19 12.28 -14.78 -11.25
N TYR A 20 11.83 -14.00 -10.26
CA TYR A 20 11.10 -12.77 -10.53
C TYR A 20 11.98 -11.70 -11.22
N THR A 21 13.27 -11.59 -10.88
CA THR A 21 14.16 -10.56 -11.45
C THR A 21 14.80 -10.97 -12.78
N GLU A 22 15.27 -12.21 -12.90
CA GLU A 22 16.04 -12.67 -14.07
C GLU A 22 15.16 -13.38 -15.10
N MET A 23 14.18 -14.20 -14.68
CA MET A 23 13.27 -14.89 -15.60
C MET A 23 12.11 -13.99 -16.03
N LEU A 24 11.44 -13.33 -15.08
CA LEU A 24 10.31 -12.44 -15.41
C LEU A 24 10.74 -10.99 -15.67
N GLY A 25 12.02 -10.65 -15.47
CA GLY A 25 12.53 -9.31 -15.77
C GLY A 25 11.93 -8.19 -14.92
N MET A 26 11.39 -8.50 -13.72
CA MET A 26 10.80 -7.51 -12.84
C MET A 26 11.88 -6.72 -12.08
N GLU A 27 11.66 -5.43 -11.90
CA GLU A 27 12.58 -4.55 -11.18
C GLU A 27 12.63 -4.91 -9.70
N LEU A 28 13.81 -5.21 -9.17
CA LEU A 28 14.03 -5.37 -7.73
C LEU A 28 14.08 -3.99 -7.05
N ILE A 29 13.21 -3.76 -6.07
CA ILE A 29 13.09 -2.47 -5.37
C ILE A 29 13.44 -2.52 -3.88
N VAL A 30 13.40 -3.72 -3.26
CA VAL A 30 13.76 -3.93 -1.86
C VAL A 30 14.43 -5.30 -1.73
N GLU A 31 15.48 -5.37 -0.92
CA GLU A 31 16.12 -6.63 -0.52
C GLU A 31 16.58 -6.55 0.93
N GLY A 32 16.40 -7.63 1.67
CA GLY A 32 16.95 -7.82 3.01
C GLY A 32 17.05 -9.30 3.38
N ASP A 33 17.63 -9.61 4.54
CA ASP A 33 18.00 -10.97 4.95
C ASP A 33 16.87 -12.02 4.90
N GLY A 34 15.61 -11.57 5.00
CA GLY A 34 14.43 -12.42 5.01
C GLY A 34 13.34 -12.01 4.03
N HIS A 35 13.59 -11.09 3.10
CA HIS A 35 12.57 -10.60 2.19
C HIS A 35 13.14 -9.95 0.93
N PHE A 36 12.32 -9.87 -0.11
CA PHE A 36 12.60 -9.01 -1.27
C PHE A 36 11.29 -8.49 -1.84
N ALA A 37 11.35 -7.44 -2.65
CA ALA A 37 10.19 -6.96 -3.40
C ALA A 37 10.56 -6.56 -4.82
N VAL A 38 9.67 -6.85 -5.75
CA VAL A 38 9.79 -6.48 -7.16
C VAL A 38 8.60 -5.65 -7.62
N MET A 39 8.75 -4.94 -8.74
CA MET A 39 7.64 -4.30 -9.45
C MET A 39 7.13 -5.17 -10.60
N ALA A 40 5.90 -5.66 -10.47
CA ALA A 40 5.14 -6.24 -11.57
C ALA A 40 4.33 -5.10 -12.21
N GLY A 41 4.96 -4.32 -13.09
CA GLY A 41 4.36 -3.10 -13.64
C GLY A 41 4.07 -2.08 -12.53
N THR A 42 2.81 -1.74 -12.31
CA THR A 42 2.40 -0.80 -11.25
C THR A 42 2.14 -1.45 -9.89
N THR A 43 2.12 -2.80 -9.80
CA THR A 43 1.94 -3.50 -8.53
C THR A 43 3.27 -3.88 -7.91
N LYS A 44 3.47 -3.50 -6.65
CA LYS A 44 4.57 -4.02 -5.83
C LYS A 44 4.25 -5.44 -5.34
N LEU A 45 5.10 -6.39 -5.68
CA LEU A 45 5.03 -7.76 -5.18
C LEU A 45 6.12 -7.99 -4.14
N PHE A 46 5.73 -8.21 -2.88
CA PHE A 46 6.63 -8.40 -1.75
C PHE A 46 6.61 -9.87 -1.30
N PHE A 47 7.79 -10.45 -1.11
CA PHE A 47 7.95 -11.79 -0.58
C PHE A 47 8.70 -11.79 0.75
N GLU A 48 8.16 -12.50 1.73
CA GLU A 48 8.78 -12.69 3.05
C GLU A 48 9.08 -14.18 3.28
N LYS A 49 10.28 -14.48 3.76
CA LYS A 49 10.74 -15.84 4.07
C LYS A 49 9.76 -16.53 5.03
N SER A 50 9.42 -17.77 4.73
CA SER A 50 8.60 -18.67 5.53
C SER A 50 9.35 -19.97 5.81
N LEU A 51 8.97 -20.62 6.91
CA LEU A 51 9.47 -21.95 7.30
C LEU A 51 8.76 -23.09 6.56
N SER A 52 7.61 -22.80 5.94
CA SER A 52 6.84 -23.74 5.13
C SER A 52 6.64 -23.20 3.71
N MET A 53 6.57 -24.12 2.74
CA MET A 53 6.28 -23.81 1.35
C MET A 53 4.80 -23.40 1.21
N PRO A 54 4.52 -22.19 0.70
CA PRO A 54 3.15 -21.74 0.50
C PRO A 54 2.60 -22.19 -0.87
N SER A 55 1.34 -21.89 -1.12
CA SER A 55 0.69 -22.07 -2.42
C SER A 55 -0.24 -20.90 -2.72
N TYR A 56 0.07 -20.12 -3.75
CA TYR A 56 -0.75 -19.01 -4.21
C TYR A 56 -1.13 -19.17 -5.68
N HIS A 57 -2.20 -18.48 -6.08
CA HIS A 57 -2.48 -18.17 -7.48
C HIS A 57 -2.37 -16.66 -7.69
N VAL A 58 -1.58 -16.23 -8.68
CA VAL A 58 -1.36 -14.82 -9.01
C VAL A 58 -1.43 -14.64 -10.53
N CYS A 59 -2.22 -13.68 -10.99
CA CYS A 59 -2.33 -13.36 -12.42
C CYS A 59 -1.68 -12.00 -12.73
N PHE A 60 -0.70 -12.01 -13.63
CA PHE A 60 -0.01 -10.84 -14.14
C PHE A 60 -0.59 -10.41 -15.48
N ARG A 61 -0.87 -9.11 -15.62
CA ARG A 61 -1.33 -8.54 -16.90
C ARG A 61 -0.19 -7.94 -17.68
N THR A 62 -0.27 -8.05 -19.00
CA THR A 62 0.75 -7.55 -19.92
C THR A 62 0.15 -7.20 -21.28
N GLY A 63 0.94 -6.51 -22.12
CA GLY A 63 0.60 -6.20 -23.50
C GLY A 63 1.06 -7.29 -24.46
N SER A 64 0.45 -7.35 -25.66
CA SER A 64 0.66 -8.42 -26.65
C SER A 64 2.14 -8.69 -26.98
N GLN A 65 2.94 -7.63 -27.21
CA GLN A 65 4.36 -7.80 -27.58
C GLN A 65 5.18 -8.42 -26.44
N TYR A 66 4.92 -8.02 -25.19
CA TYR A 66 5.66 -8.52 -24.04
C TYR A 66 5.17 -9.90 -23.61
N TYR A 67 3.88 -10.18 -23.78
CA TYR A 67 3.32 -11.53 -23.65
C TYR A 67 4.10 -12.54 -24.49
N GLU A 68 4.26 -12.29 -25.81
CA GLU A 68 4.95 -13.20 -26.72
C GLU A 68 6.42 -13.43 -26.31
N TYR A 69 7.09 -12.36 -25.87
CA TYR A 69 8.46 -12.42 -25.40
C TYR A 69 8.61 -13.32 -24.16
N ILE A 70 7.80 -13.08 -23.12
CA ILE A 70 7.85 -13.87 -21.88
C ILE A 70 7.36 -15.29 -22.12
N TYR A 71 6.30 -15.49 -22.90
CA TYR A 71 5.78 -16.81 -23.23
C TYR A 71 6.87 -17.68 -23.87
N LYS A 72 7.59 -17.14 -24.86
CA LYS A 72 8.70 -17.84 -25.51
C LYS A 72 9.81 -18.18 -24.51
N LEU A 73 10.18 -17.24 -23.63
CA LEU A 73 11.20 -17.47 -22.60
C LEU A 73 10.79 -18.58 -21.63
N LEU A 74 9.53 -18.58 -21.17
CA LEU A 74 8.98 -19.63 -20.30
C LEU A 74 8.94 -20.99 -21.01
N ALA A 75 8.56 -21.02 -22.30
CA ALA A 75 8.53 -22.23 -23.11
C ALA A 75 9.94 -22.82 -23.29
N GLU A 76 10.93 -22.00 -23.63
CA GLU A 76 12.33 -22.42 -23.82
C GLU A 76 12.96 -22.97 -22.53
N ASN A 77 12.44 -22.56 -21.38
CA ASN A 77 12.87 -23.05 -20.07
C ASN A 77 11.96 -24.17 -19.50
N GLY A 78 10.94 -24.63 -20.25
CA GLY A 78 10.05 -25.71 -19.84
C GLY A 78 9.20 -25.41 -18.60
N LEU A 79 8.82 -24.13 -18.41
CA LEU A 79 8.10 -23.66 -17.22
C LEU A 79 6.59 -23.58 -17.42
N LEU A 80 6.11 -23.66 -18.67
CA LEU A 80 4.70 -23.57 -18.99
C LEU A 80 3.94 -24.82 -18.51
N LEU A 81 2.74 -24.60 -17.98
CA LEU A 81 1.79 -25.64 -17.65
C LEU A 81 0.87 -25.93 -18.85
N ASP A 82 0.49 -27.18 -19.00
CA ASP A 82 -0.44 -27.62 -20.06
C ASP A 82 -1.88 -27.30 -19.67
N HIS A 83 -2.62 -26.63 -20.55
CA HIS A 83 -4.09 -26.69 -20.59
C HIS A 83 -4.50 -27.98 -21.31
N GLU A 84 -5.72 -28.48 -21.10
CA GLU A 84 -6.19 -29.75 -21.68
C GLU A 84 -5.81 -29.94 -23.17
N LYS A 85 -5.28 -31.13 -23.51
CA LYS A 85 -4.64 -31.53 -24.79
C LYS A 85 -3.18 -31.11 -25.01
N GLY A 86 -2.43 -30.74 -23.97
CA GLY A 86 -0.99 -30.49 -24.08
C GLY A 86 -0.67 -29.17 -24.79
N GLU A 87 -1.60 -28.23 -24.75
CA GLU A 87 -1.43 -26.87 -25.29
C GLU A 87 -1.06 -25.94 -24.13
N HIS A 88 0.01 -25.16 -24.27
CA HIS A 88 0.49 -24.27 -23.19
C HIS A 88 -0.21 -22.89 -23.15
N GLY A 89 -1.10 -22.61 -24.10
CA GLY A 89 -1.71 -21.31 -24.30
C GLY A 89 -3.21 -21.40 -24.50
N LEU A 90 -3.90 -20.36 -24.06
CA LEU A 90 -5.34 -20.23 -24.11
C LEU A 90 -5.73 -18.89 -24.70
N PHE A 91 -6.96 -18.84 -25.21
CA PHE A 91 -7.57 -17.60 -25.64
C PHE A 91 -8.95 -17.43 -25.00
N TRP A 92 -9.06 -16.52 -24.04
CA TRP A 92 -10.34 -16.15 -23.43
C TRP A 92 -10.41 -14.64 -23.21
N GLY A 93 -10.81 -13.90 -24.26
CA GLY A 93 -10.78 -12.43 -24.25
C GLY A 93 -9.37 -11.81 -24.35
N GLY A 94 -8.33 -12.65 -24.39
CA GLY A 94 -6.92 -12.34 -24.53
C GLY A 94 -6.09 -13.62 -24.52
N LYS A 95 -4.80 -13.56 -24.90
CA LYS A 95 -3.87 -14.68 -24.74
C LYS A 95 -3.57 -14.89 -23.27
N GLN A 96 -3.56 -16.14 -22.82
CA GLN A 96 -3.22 -16.46 -21.44
C GLN A 96 -2.40 -17.76 -21.37
N CYS A 97 -1.49 -17.85 -20.42
CA CYS A 97 -0.74 -19.07 -20.12
C CYS A 97 -0.48 -19.19 -18.62
N TYR A 98 -0.27 -20.42 -18.16
CA TYR A 98 0.03 -20.72 -16.77
C TYR A 98 1.44 -21.28 -16.64
N PHE A 99 2.08 -21.02 -15.50
CA PHE A 99 3.43 -21.50 -15.19
C PHE A 99 3.61 -21.53 -13.67
N VAL A 100 4.72 -22.10 -13.20
CA VAL A 100 5.04 -22.14 -11.77
C VAL A 100 6.34 -21.41 -11.46
N ASP A 101 6.39 -20.82 -10.27
CA ASP A 101 7.63 -20.31 -9.69
C ASP A 101 8.37 -21.40 -8.90
N PRO A 102 9.57 -21.11 -8.34
CA PRO A 102 10.34 -22.08 -7.56
C PRO A 102 9.69 -22.61 -6.28
N ASP A 103 8.65 -21.96 -5.75
CA ASP A 103 7.85 -22.45 -4.62
C ASP A 103 6.61 -23.22 -5.08
N GLY A 104 6.37 -23.31 -6.39
CA GLY A 104 5.23 -23.99 -6.96
C GLY A 104 3.93 -23.19 -6.85
N ASN A 105 4.01 -21.86 -6.72
CA ASN A 105 2.83 -21.00 -6.88
C ASN A 105 2.37 -21.04 -8.35
N ILE A 106 1.06 -20.96 -8.54
CA ILE A 106 0.44 -21.05 -9.86
C ILE A 106 0.30 -19.64 -10.41
N LEU A 107 1.17 -19.30 -11.35
CA LEU A 107 1.20 -18.00 -11.96
C LEU A 107 0.43 -18.04 -13.28
N GLU A 108 -0.39 -17.02 -13.51
CA GLU A 108 -1.02 -16.75 -14.79
C GLU A 108 -0.40 -15.50 -15.40
N MET A 109 -0.18 -15.52 -16.71
CA MET A 109 0.08 -14.32 -17.49
C MET A 109 -1.06 -14.16 -18.49
N ILE A 110 -1.68 -12.98 -18.52
CA ILE A 110 -2.77 -12.65 -19.45
C ILE A 110 -2.49 -11.37 -20.24
N GLU A 111 -2.74 -11.43 -21.54
CA GLU A 111 -2.78 -10.27 -22.42
C GLU A 111 -4.12 -9.54 -22.22
N ARG A 112 -4.09 -8.36 -21.60
CA ARG A 112 -5.30 -7.57 -21.38
C ARG A 112 -5.00 -6.08 -21.40
N LYS A 113 -5.98 -5.27 -21.81
CA LYS A 113 -5.83 -3.81 -21.86
C LYS A 113 -5.59 -3.25 -20.46
N PHE A 114 -4.57 -2.42 -20.33
CA PHE A 114 -4.29 -1.66 -19.12
C PHE A 114 -5.12 -0.37 -19.09
N SER A 115 -5.84 -0.17 -17.99
CA SER A 115 -6.85 0.89 -17.84
C SER A 115 -6.37 2.08 -17.02
N TRP A 116 -5.33 1.93 -16.19
CA TRP A 116 -4.94 2.94 -15.21
C TRP A 116 -3.44 3.27 -15.23
N GLY A 117 -3.07 4.27 -16.04
CA GLY A 117 -1.72 4.78 -16.18
C GLY A 117 -1.59 5.53 -17.51
N GLU A 118 -0.85 6.64 -17.53
CA GLU A 118 -0.73 7.47 -18.76
C GLU A 118 0.04 6.76 -19.87
N ASN A 119 0.92 5.81 -19.53
CA ASN A 119 1.66 4.99 -20.48
C ASN A 119 0.89 3.74 -20.90
N LYS A 120 -0.11 3.90 -21.75
CA LYS A 120 -0.79 2.78 -22.45
C LYS A 120 0.13 1.96 -23.38
N ASN A 121 1.40 2.33 -23.49
CA ASN A 121 2.40 1.76 -24.39
C ASN A 121 3.60 1.14 -23.66
N GLU A 122 3.49 0.84 -22.36
CA GLU A 122 4.62 0.25 -21.63
C GLU A 122 4.99 -1.13 -22.20
N LYS A 123 6.29 -1.26 -22.52
CA LYS A 123 6.93 -2.52 -22.85
C LYS A 123 7.18 -3.24 -21.52
N GLY A 124 6.33 -4.17 -21.13
CA GLY A 124 6.51 -4.88 -19.87
C GLY A 124 5.23 -5.41 -19.26
N TRP A 125 5.35 -5.85 -18.01
CA TRP A 125 4.23 -6.10 -17.12
C TRP A 125 3.43 -4.83 -16.87
N HIS A 126 2.12 -4.95 -16.77
CA HIS A 126 1.22 -3.85 -16.46
C HIS A 126 0.91 -3.77 -14.97
N ASP A 127 0.48 -4.88 -14.38
CA ASP A 127 0.17 -5.03 -12.95
C ASP A 127 -0.10 -6.50 -12.60
N ILE A 128 -0.46 -6.74 -11.33
CA ILE A 128 -1.17 -7.95 -10.90
C ILE A 128 -2.66 -7.67 -11.05
N GLY A 129 -3.32 -8.40 -11.96
CA GLY A 129 -4.75 -8.27 -12.20
C GLY A 129 -5.60 -9.13 -11.28
N GLU A 130 -5.09 -10.29 -10.86
CA GLU A 130 -5.86 -11.23 -10.03
C GLU A 130 -5.00 -11.87 -8.93
N ILE A 131 -5.62 -12.13 -7.79
CA ILE A 131 -5.02 -12.85 -6.65
C ILE A 131 -6.02 -13.85 -6.08
N GLY A 132 -5.61 -15.11 -5.95
CA GLY A 132 -6.45 -16.18 -5.41
C GLY A 132 -6.59 -16.11 -3.90
N TRP A 133 -7.83 -16.19 -3.40
CA TRP A 133 -8.20 -16.18 -1.98
C TRP A 133 -8.99 -17.43 -1.60
N PRO A 134 -8.30 -18.49 -1.14
CA PRO A 134 -8.97 -19.69 -0.66
C PRO A 134 -9.75 -19.44 0.64
N VAL A 135 -10.97 -19.93 0.72
CA VAL A 135 -11.88 -19.77 1.87
C VAL A 135 -12.78 -21.00 2.02
N LYS A 136 -13.35 -21.20 3.20
CA LYS A 136 -14.31 -22.28 3.45
C LYS A 136 -15.73 -21.98 2.96
N ASN A 137 -16.04 -20.71 2.69
CA ASN A 137 -17.35 -20.28 2.22
C ASN A 137 -17.20 -19.03 1.35
N VAL A 138 -17.37 -19.21 0.03
CA VAL A 138 -17.16 -18.16 -0.98
C VAL A 138 -18.12 -17.00 -0.76
N LYS A 139 -19.43 -17.28 -0.64
CA LYS A 139 -20.47 -16.26 -0.48
C LYS A 139 -20.29 -15.40 0.77
N LYS A 140 -19.99 -16.02 1.92
CA LYS A 140 -19.73 -15.29 3.17
C LYS A 140 -18.51 -14.36 3.04
N MET A 141 -17.47 -14.78 2.32
CA MET A 141 -16.31 -13.91 2.06
C MET A 141 -16.66 -12.76 1.12
N GLN A 142 -17.45 -13.02 0.07
CA GLN A 142 -17.93 -12.00 -0.84
C GLN A 142 -18.72 -10.91 -0.09
N GLU A 143 -19.71 -11.31 0.71
CA GLU A 143 -20.51 -10.41 1.55
C GLU A 143 -19.65 -9.61 2.54
N TYR A 144 -18.63 -10.23 3.13
CA TYR A 144 -17.69 -9.57 4.03
C TYR A 144 -16.88 -8.49 3.30
N LEU A 145 -16.38 -8.77 2.10
CA LEU A 145 -15.59 -7.82 1.32
C LEU A 145 -16.42 -6.66 0.77
N SER A 146 -17.69 -6.89 0.41
CA SER A 146 -18.62 -5.86 -0.08
C SER A 146 -18.85 -4.72 0.93
N ALA A 147 -18.55 -4.92 2.22
CA ALA A 147 -18.60 -3.86 3.22
C ALA A 147 -17.49 -2.80 3.05
N TYR A 148 -16.43 -3.10 2.30
CA TYR A 148 -15.23 -2.27 2.18
C TYR A 148 -14.86 -1.95 0.72
N LEU A 149 -15.24 -2.81 -0.21
CA LEU A 149 -14.84 -2.77 -1.60
C LEU A 149 -16.07 -2.92 -2.51
N HIS A 150 -16.03 -2.27 -3.66
CA HIS A 150 -17.07 -2.39 -4.66
C HIS A 150 -16.81 -3.61 -5.55
N ASP A 151 -17.84 -4.45 -5.72
CA ASP A 151 -17.81 -5.63 -6.58
C ASP A 151 -18.70 -5.38 -7.80
N VAL A 152 -18.06 -5.07 -8.93
CA VAL A 152 -18.71 -4.87 -10.24
C VAL A 152 -18.98 -6.21 -10.92
N GLN A 153 -18.12 -7.21 -10.69
CA GLN A 153 -18.31 -8.55 -11.25
C GLN A 153 -19.56 -9.20 -10.67
N ASN A 154 -19.72 -9.13 -9.34
CA ASN A 154 -20.90 -9.58 -8.59
C ASN A 154 -21.41 -10.95 -9.05
N GLU A 155 -20.48 -11.90 -9.21
CA GLU A 155 -20.80 -13.26 -9.61
C GLU A 155 -21.42 -14.02 -8.43
N ASP A 156 -22.44 -14.83 -8.71
CA ASP A 156 -23.09 -15.71 -7.72
C ASP A 156 -22.76 -17.16 -8.12
N SER A 157 -21.74 -17.71 -7.48
CA SER A 157 -21.28 -19.09 -7.68
C SER A 157 -20.85 -19.69 -6.34
N GLU A 158 -21.14 -20.99 -6.16
CA GLU A 158 -20.96 -21.67 -4.87
C GLU A 158 -19.48 -21.84 -4.49
N ASN A 159 -18.61 -22.14 -5.47
CA ASN A 159 -17.26 -22.64 -5.19
C ASN A 159 -16.13 -21.73 -5.71
N ILE A 160 -16.46 -20.70 -6.50
CA ILE A 160 -15.51 -19.70 -7.00
C ILE A 160 -16.26 -18.40 -7.32
N SER A 161 -15.70 -17.24 -7.01
CA SER A 161 -16.25 -15.93 -7.34
C SER A 161 -15.12 -14.96 -7.67
N PHE A 162 -15.24 -14.26 -8.80
CA PHE A 162 -14.35 -13.16 -9.15
C PHE A 162 -14.91 -11.88 -8.50
N PHE A 163 -14.25 -11.38 -7.44
CA PHE A 163 -14.70 -10.19 -6.70
C PHE A 163 -13.85 -8.96 -7.07
N GLY A 164 -14.47 -7.90 -7.58
CA GLY A 164 -13.77 -6.67 -7.95
C GLY A 164 -14.29 -6.03 -9.21
N ASP A 165 -13.41 -5.53 -10.08
CA ASP A 165 -13.80 -4.91 -11.35
C ASP A 165 -12.76 -5.17 -12.46
N SER A 166 -12.79 -4.38 -13.54
CA SER A 166 -11.86 -4.53 -14.66
C SER A 166 -10.41 -4.24 -14.31
N ASP A 167 -10.15 -3.50 -13.23
CA ASP A 167 -8.80 -3.05 -12.85
C ASP A 167 -8.13 -4.03 -11.88
N GLY A 168 -8.88 -4.88 -11.21
CA GLY A 168 -8.32 -5.90 -10.33
C GLY A 168 -9.39 -6.76 -9.67
N VAL A 169 -9.04 -8.01 -9.41
CA VAL A 169 -9.95 -9.03 -8.91
C VAL A 169 -9.30 -9.84 -7.78
N ILE A 170 -10.10 -10.14 -6.75
CA ILE A 170 -9.82 -11.20 -5.79
C ILE A 170 -10.60 -12.43 -6.23
N VAL A 171 -9.92 -13.50 -6.58
CA VAL A 171 -10.55 -14.77 -6.98
C VAL A 171 -10.84 -15.57 -5.71
N ILE A 172 -12.02 -15.36 -5.14
CA ILE A 172 -12.47 -16.07 -3.95
C ILE A 172 -12.77 -17.51 -4.36
N VAL A 173 -12.13 -18.48 -3.71
CA VAL A 173 -12.24 -19.88 -4.12
C VAL A 173 -12.44 -20.78 -2.91
N GLU A 174 -13.20 -21.86 -3.07
CA GLU A 174 -13.34 -22.86 -2.01
C GLU A 174 -12.00 -23.57 -1.72
N GLU A 175 -11.62 -23.68 -0.44
CA GLU A 175 -10.45 -24.42 0.03
C GLU A 175 -10.49 -25.86 -0.50
N GLY A 176 -9.38 -26.32 -1.06
CA GLY A 176 -9.26 -27.64 -1.67
C GLY A 176 -9.73 -27.72 -3.12
N ARG A 177 -10.48 -26.75 -3.65
CA ARG A 177 -10.83 -26.72 -5.08
C ARG A 177 -9.55 -26.60 -5.92
N HIS A 178 -9.47 -27.35 -7.02
CA HIS A 178 -8.28 -27.35 -7.86
C HIS A 178 -8.12 -26.02 -8.61
N TRP A 179 -6.89 -25.51 -8.62
CA TRP A 179 -6.51 -24.37 -9.45
C TRP A 179 -6.23 -24.85 -10.86
N TYR A 180 -7.05 -24.38 -11.80
CA TYR A 180 -6.82 -24.56 -13.22
C TYR A 180 -5.39 -24.10 -13.63
N PRO A 181 -4.61 -24.81 -14.48
CA PRO A 181 -4.85 -26.13 -15.11
C PRO A 181 -4.44 -27.34 -14.25
N THR A 182 -4.09 -27.12 -12.99
CA THR A 182 -3.46 -28.12 -12.12
C THR A 182 -4.49 -28.92 -11.31
N GLU A 183 -4.06 -30.06 -10.77
CA GLU A 183 -4.80 -30.79 -9.73
C GLU A 183 -4.46 -30.27 -8.31
N LYS A 184 -3.79 -29.12 -8.19
CA LYS A 184 -3.38 -28.57 -6.90
C LYS A 184 -4.59 -27.89 -6.25
N GLY A 185 -5.01 -28.40 -5.10
CA GLY A 185 -6.05 -27.79 -4.28
C GLY A 185 -5.66 -26.40 -3.78
N ALA A 186 -6.64 -25.53 -3.67
CA ALA A 186 -6.49 -24.18 -3.13
C ALA A 186 -6.21 -24.23 -1.61
N GLU A 187 -5.10 -23.64 -1.16
CA GLU A 187 -4.67 -23.68 0.24
C GLU A 187 -4.64 -22.29 0.87
N ILE A 188 -5.04 -22.20 2.13
CA ILE A 188 -5.10 -20.94 2.87
C ILE A 188 -3.71 -20.59 3.40
N HIS A 189 -3.11 -19.53 2.85
CA HIS A 189 -1.81 -18.98 3.27
C HIS A 189 -1.89 -17.46 3.53
N PRO A 190 -1.01 -16.87 4.35
CA PRO A 190 -1.09 -15.44 4.65
C PRO A 190 -0.92 -14.53 3.42
N ILE A 191 -1.83 -13.58 3.23
CA ILE A 191 -1.80 -12.58 2.16
C ILE A 191 -2.04 -11.20 2.76
N LYS A 192 -1.25 -10.20 2.35
CA LYS A 192 -1.61 -8.79 2.58
C LYS A 192 -1.80 -8.07 1.26
N LEU A 193 -2.89 -7.30 1.15
CA LEU A 193 -3.22 -6.52 -0.04
C LEU A 193 -3.30 -5.03 0.28
N VAL A 194 -2.81 -4.21 -0.65
CA VAL A 194 -3.09 -2.77 -0.69
C VAL A 194 -3.78 -2.49 -2.00
N VAL A 195 -5.02 -1.99 -1.94
CA VAL A 195 -5.89 -1.79 -3.11
C VAL A 195 -6.52 -0.40 -3.12
N SER A 196 -6.94 0.09 -4.27
CA SER A 196 -7.77 1.30 -4.35
C SER A 196 -9.23 1.03 -3.97
N GLY A 197 -9.90 2.04 -3.43
CA GLY A 197 -11.34 1.99 -3.14
C GLY A 197 -11.94 3.38 -2.93
N GLU A 198 -13.26 3.44 -2.74
CA GLU A 198 -13.97 4.71 -2.58
C GLU A 198 -13.77 5.35 -1.20
N GLN A 199 -13.48 4.51 -0.19
CA GLN A 199 -13.27 4.90 1.19
C GLN A 199 -12.01 4.22 1.72
N GLU A 200 -11.33 4.90 2.64
CA GLU A 200 -10.17 4.33 3.29
C GLU A 200 -10.60 3.30 4.34
N ALA A 201 -10.00 2.12 4.31
CA ALA A 201 -10.29 1.05 5.25
C ALA A 201 -9.04 0.21 5.53
N ARG A 202 -8.99 -0.40 6.71
CA ARG A 202 -8.01 -1.42 7.03
C ARG A 202 -8.70 -2.51 7.82
N PHE A 203 -8.53 -3.75 7.39
CA PHE A 203 -9.09 -4.89 8.10
C PHE A 203 -8.18 -6.10 8.03
N LYS A 204 -8.24 -6.91 9.08
CA LYS A 204 -7.66 -8.24 9.15
C LYS A 204 -8.79 -9.21 9.38
N HIS A 205 -8.94 -10.21 8.51
CA HIS A 205 -10.02 -11.17 8.65
C HIS A 205 -9.84 -11.99 9.94
N VAL A 206 -10.94 -12.28 10.63
CA VAL A 206 -10.91 -12.97 11.93
C VAL A 206 -10.57 -14.46 11.81
N GLU A 207 -11.02 -15.11 10.74
CA GLU A 207 -10.83 -16.55 10.49
C GLU A 207 -9.68 -16.88 9.52
N TYR A 208 -9.29 -15.93 8.65
CA TYR A 208 -8.34 -16.18 7.56
C TYR A 208 -7.13 -15.26 7.72
N PRO A 209 -5.92 -15.67 7.31
CA PRO A 209 -4.71 -14.88 7.47
C PRO A 209 -4.59 -13.76 6.42
N TYR A 210 -5.69 -13.08 6.12
CA TYR A 210 -5.79 -12.01 5.12
C TYR A 210 -5.85 -10.65 5.80
N GLU A 211 -5.02 -9.72 5.33
CA GLU A 211 -5.01 -8.33 5.75
C GLU A 211 -5.14 -7.43 4.52
N VAL A 212 -6.05 -6.45 4.55
CA VAL A 212 -6.30 -5.54 3.43
C VAL A 212 -6.24 -4.10 3.90
N PHE A 213 -5.60 -3.28 3.09
CA PHE A 213 -5.56 -1.83 3.19
C PHE A 213 -6.22 -1.25 1.94
N VAL A 214 -7.38 -0.63 2.12
CA VAL A 214 -8.10 0.07 1.06
C VAL A 214 -7.67 1.53 1.09
N LYS A 215 -7.21 2.02 -0.06
CA LYS A 215 -6.71 3.37 -0.25
C LYS A 215 -7.67 4.17 -1.09
N LYS A 216 -8.21 5.22 -0.49
CA LYS A 216 -8.96 6.22 -1.24
C LYS A 216 -7.98 7.03 -2.09
N GLU A 217 -8.15 7.00 -3.40
CA GLU A 217 -7.38 7.85 -4.29
C GLU A 217 -7.84 9.31 -4.16
N TRP A 218 -6.88 10.22 -4.12
CA TRP A 218 -7.15 11.62 -4.42
C TRP A 218 -7.67 11.76 -5.85
N ASN A 219 -8.44 12.83 -6.09
CA ASN A 219 -9.09 13.10 -7.38
C ASN A 219 -8.12 12.86 -8.56
N ASN A 220 -8.65 12.42 -9.71
CA ASN A 220 -7.91 11.81 -10.83
C ASN A 220 -6.68 12.58 -11.35
N THR A 221 -6.55 13.87 -11.04
CA THR A 221 -5.38 14.69 -11.41
C THR A 221 -4.15 14.43 -10.55
N VAL A 222 -4.30 13.91 -9.33
CA VAL A 222 -3.21 13.56 -8.42
C VAL A 222 -3.53 12.20 -7.79
N PRO A 223 -3.00 11.08 -8.31
CA PRO A 223 -3.32 9.73 -7.83
C PRO A 223 -2.58 9.38 -6.52
N ALA A 224 -2.41 10.35 -5.62
CA ALA A 224 -1.80 10.10 -4.32
C ALA A 224 -2.78 9.33 -3.42
N VAL A 225 -2.27 8.31 -2.73
CA VAL A 225 -3.02 7.50 -1.75
C VAL A 225 -2.69 7.85 -0.30
N GLN A 226 -1.67 8.70 -0.11
CA GLN A 226 -1.21 9.20 1.18
C GLN A 226 -0.41 10.49 0.93
N PHE A 227 -0.43 11.41 1.90
CA PHE A 227 0.41 12.61 1.89
C PHE A 227 1.16 12.74 3.21
N ARG A 228 2.42 13.18 3.12
CA ARG A 228 3.31 13.39 4.26
C ARG A 228 4.10 14.67 4.08
N ILE A 229 4.22 15.45 5.15
CA ILE A 229 5.23 16.51 5.26
C ILE A 229 6.32 16.01 6.20
N ALA A 230 7.52 15.79 5.67
CA ALA A 230 8.68 15.36 6.45
C ALA A 230 9.65 16.54 6.63
N ARG A 231 10.20 16.71 7.82
CA ARG A 231 11.32 17.65 8.03
C ARG A 231 12.32 17.16 9.09
N PRO A 232 13.61 17.52 8.93
CA PRO A 232 14.65 17.15 9.89
C PRO A 232 14.59 17.99 11.16
N THR A 233 15.10 17.44 12.27
CA THR A 233 15.26 18.10 13.57
C THR A 233 16.51 17.57 14.29
N ASN A 234 17.09 18.38 15.19
CA ASN A 234 18.14 17.94 16.11
C ASN A 234 17.60 17.65 17.52
N GLN A 235 16.28 17.73 17.73
CA GLN A 235 15.64 17.58 19.04
C GLN A 235 14.28 16.88 18.93
N LEU A 236 14.29 15.71 18.29
CA LEU A 236 13.13 14.89 17.95
C LEU A 236 12.18 14.65 19.12
N ASP A 237 12.72 14.36 20.30
CA ASP A 237 11.90 14.06 21.48
C ASP A 237 11.12 15.30 21.97
N LYS A 238 11.68 16.51 21.84
CA LYS A 238 10.96 17.75 22.16
C LYS A 238 9.85 18.03 21.16
N LEU A 239 10.09 17.79 19.87
CA LEU A 239 9.05 17.94 18.85
C LEU A 239 7.94 16.90 19.04
N ALA A 240 8.31 15.64 19.29
CA ALA A 240 7.36 14.59 19.62
C ALA A 240 6.49 15.02 20.80
N GLU A 241 7.08 15.53 21.88
CA GLU A 241 6.34 16.02 23.03
C GLU A 241 5.41 17.21 22.69
N PHE A 242 5.91 18.20 21.94
CA PHE A 242 5.13 19.38 21.54
C PHE A 242 3.89 19.00 20.73
N TYR A 243 4.03 18.17 19.70
CA TYR A 243 2.93 17.80 18.83
C TYR A 243 2.03 16.72 19.43
N GLU A 244 2.57 15.71 20.12
CA GLU A 244 1.78 14.63 20.71
C GLU A 244 1.04 15.08 21.97
N LYS A 245 1.72 15.76 22.90
CA LYS A 245 1.12 16.16 24.18
C LYS A 245 0.55 17.58 24.17
N GLY A 246 1.25 18.52 23.54
CA GLY A 246 0.80 19.91 23.44
C GLY A 246 -0.39 20.03 22.49
N VAL A 247 -0.15 19.83 21.20
CA VAL A 247 -1.17 19.90 20.15
C VAL A 247 -2.21 18.77 20.32
N GLY A 248 -1.78 17.56 20.64
CA GLY A 248 -2.66 16.40 20.84
C GLY A 248 -2.74 15.47 19.63
N LEU A 249 -1.75 15.49 18.73
CA LEU A 249 -1.72 14.64 17.54
C LEU A 249 -1.41 13.19 17.92
N LYS A 250 -1.99 12.24 17.18
CA LYS A 250 -1.78 10.82 17.43
C LYS A 250 -0.48 10.35 16.78
N LYS A 251 0.41 9.72 17.56
CA LYS A 251 1.54 8.97 17.01
C LYS A 251 1.05 7.75 16.23
N ILE A 252 1.40 7.68 14.94
CA ILE A 252 0.99 6.62 14.02
C ILE A 252 2.15 5.69 13.63
N GLY A 253 3.39 6.08 13.92
CA GLY A 253 4.59 5.30 13.66
C GLY A 253 5.81 5.92 14.31
N GLU A 254 6.82 5.09 14.56
CA GLU A 254 8.13 5.50 15.03
C GLU A 254 9.20 4.50 14.58
N PHE A 255 10.43 4.97 14.46
CA PHE A 255 11.60 4.14 14.23
C PHE A 255 12.82 4.73 14.93
N ARG A 256 13.77 3.86 15.30
CA ARG A 256 15.02 4.23 15.96
C ARG A 256 16.20 3.52 15.30
N ASN A 257 17.35 4.20 15.22
CA ASN A 257 18.62 3.70 14.68
C ASN A 257 18.48 3.02 13.30
N HIS A 258 17.63 3.57 12.43
CA HIS A 258 17.44 3.08 11.08
C HIS A 258 18.33 3.86 10.13
N GLU A 259 19.43 3.25 9.69
CA GLU A 259 20.41 3.87 8.77
C GLU A 259 20.94 5.23 9.26
N GLY A 260 21.18 5.35 10.57
CA GLY A 260 21.63 6.60 11.20
C GLY A 260 20.50 7.58 11.56
N TYR A 261 19.23 7.21 11.36
CA TYR A 261 18.08 8.05 11.67
C TYR A 261 17.18 7.50 12.77
N ASN A 262 16.61 8.44 13.52
CA ASN A 262 15.43 8.25 14.34
C ASN A 262 14.26 9.02 13.69
N GLY A 263 13.03 8.55 13.85
CA GLY A 263 11.88 9.29 13.35
C GLY A 263 10.57 8.98 14.05
N ILE A 264 9.64 9.93 13.93
CA ILE A 264 8.27 9.83 14.44
C ILE A 264 7.30 10.31 13.36
N MET A 265 6.16 9.63 13.25
CA MET A 265 5.05 10.02 12.39
C MET A 265 3.83 10.36 13.22
N LEU A 266 3.21 11.52 12.97
CA LEU A 266 2.08 12.08 13.71
C LEU A 266 0.91 12.38 12.77
N GLY A 267 -0.25 11.79 13.03
CA GLY A 267 -1.42 11.88 12.16
C GLY A 267 -2.11 13.25 12.17
N LEU A 268 -2.72 13.60 11.03
CA LEU A 268 -3.46 14.85 10.79
C LEU A 268 -4.83 14.58 10.15
N PRO A 269 -5.84 14.12 10.91
CA PRO A 269 -5.82 13.61 12.29
C PRO A 269 -5.45 12.11 12.39
N ASP A 270 -5.44 11.42 11.25
CA ASP A 270 -5.19 9.98 11.13
C ASP A 270 -3.93 9.71 10.31
N TYR A 271 -3.69 8.46 9.91
CA TYR A 271 -2.51 8.09 9.14
C TYR A 271 -2.46 8.52 7.65
N PRO A 272 -3.55 8.86 6.94
CA PRO A 272 -3.49 9.21 5.51
C PRO A 272 -2.76 10.52 5.24
N TYR A 273 -2.80 11.45 6.20
CA TYR A 273 -2.07 12.73 6.18
C TYR A 273 -1.30 12.85 7.47
N HIS A 274 -0.01 13.07 7.39
CA HIS A 274 0.80 13.09 8.61
C HIS A 274 2.05 13.94 8.49
N LEU A 275 2.54 14.35 9.65
CA LEU A 275 3.86 14.93 9.81
C LEU A 275 4.84 13.80 10.08
N GLU A 276 6.04 13.91 9.52
CA GLU A 276 7.20 13.13 9.93
C GLU A 276 8.31 14.07 10.40
N PHE A 277 8.88 13.74 11.55
CA PHE A 277 10.12 14.36 11.99
C PHE A 277 11.21 13.31 12.02
N THR A 278 12.36 13.63 11.42
CA THR A 278 13.53 12.76 11.41
C THR A 278 14.71 13.45 12.07
N GLN A 279 15.51 12.68 12.81
CA GLN A 279 16.74 13.16 13.42
C GLN A 279 17.86 12.20 13.05
N HIS A 280 18.90 12.72 12.42
CA HIS A 280 20.13 11.98 12.18
C HIS A 280 20.96 11.92 13.47
N GLU A 281 21.75 10.87 13.64
CA GLU A 281 22.63 10.69 14.81
C GLU A 281 23.66 11.82 14.94
N THR A 282 24.18 12.30 13.81
CA THR A 282 25.04 13.48 13.75
C THR A 282 24.20 14.74 13.67
N HIS A 283 24.47 15.69 14.56
CA HIS A 283 23.85 17.02 14.50
C HIS A 283 24.22 17.72 13.18
N THR A 284 23.22 18.27 12.51
CA THR A 284 23.38 18.99 11.24
C THR A 284 22.92 20.43 11.34
N VAL A 285 23.39 21.28 10.44
CA VAL A 285 22.87 22.64 10.29
C VAL A 285 21.52 22.55 9.58
N LEU A 286 20.45 22.99 10.27
CA LEU A 286 19.09 22.95 9.76
C LEU A 286 18.65 24.33 9.27
N PRO A 287 17.76 24.41 8.26
CA PRO A 287 17.21 25.68 7.80
C PRO A 287 16.37 26.33 8.90
N THR A 288 16.56 27.63 9.11
CA THR A 288 15.68 28.43 9.97
C THR A 288 14.36 28.69 9.24
N PRO A 289 13.19 28.34 9.81
CA PRO A 289 11.91 28.64 9.18
C PRO A 289 11.66 30.14 9.09
N THR A 290 10.92 30.57 8.07
CA THR A 290 10.32 31.90 8.07
C THR A 290 9.11 31.91 8.99
N LYS A 291 8.67 33.10 9.42
CA LYS A 291 7.48 33.21 10.28
C LYS A 291 6.16 32.86 9.57
N GLU A 292 6.17 32.68 8.25
CA GLU A 292 5.00 32.27 7.45
C GLU A 292 5.09 30.80 6.99
N HIS A 293 6.04 30.03 7.52
CA HIS A 293 5.94 28.57 7.47
C HIS A 293 5.00 28.08 8.57
N LEU A 294 3.72 27.92 8.21
CA LEU A 294 2.64 27.66 9.16
C LEU A 294 2.06 26.25 8.99
N LEU A 295 1.85 25.56 10.12
CA LEU A 295 0.86 24.50 10.21
C LEU A 295 -0.41 25.07 10.84
N VAL A 296 -1.49 25.13 10.05
CA VAL A 296 -2.73 25.78 10.47
C VAL A 296 -3.78 24.73 10.81
N PHE A 297 -4.29 24.79 12.05
CA PHE A 297 -5.36 23.94 12.55
C PHE A 297 -6.64 24.78 12.70
N TYR A 298 -7.64 24.48 11.89
CA TYR A 298 -8.96 25.10 11.96
C TYR A 298 -9.82 24.39 13.00
N ILE A 299 -10.18 25.08 14.07
CA ILE A 299 -10.88 24.53 15.23
C ILE A 299 -12.10 25.41 15.54
N PRO A 300 -13.31 25.02 15.10
CA PRO A 300 -14.50 25.87 15.22
C PRO A 300 -14.94 26.07 16.66
N ASN A 301 -14.73 25.08 17.55
CA ASN A 301 -15.04 25.21 18.96
C ASN A 301 -13.90 25.96 19.68
N ARG A 302 -14.17 27.21 20.08
CA ARG A 302 -13.22 28.06 20.79
C ARG A 302 -12.70 27.43 22.08
N PHE A 303 -13.54 26.75 22.85
CA PHE A 303 -13.12 26.16 24.12
C PHE A 303 -12.12 25.02 23.91
N GLU A 304 -12.28 24.21 22.85
CA GLU A 304 -11.31 23.17 22.50
C GLU A 304 -9.99 23.77 21.99
N ARG A 305 -10.07 24.84 21.19
CA ARG A 305 -8.90 25.61 20.74
C ARG A 305 -8.11 26.17 21.93
N ASP A 306 -8.81 26.82 22.87
CA ASP A 306 -8.21 27.45 24.04
C ASP A 306 -7.57 26.39 24.98
N LYS A 307 -8.20 25.21 25.14
CA LYS A 307 -7.59 24.08 25.87
C LYS A 307 -6.26 23.64 25.27
N ILE A 308 -6.16 23.55 23.94
CA ILE A 308 -4.89 23.20 23.27
C ILE A 308 -3.85 24.30 23.54
N ALA A 309 -4.22 25.57 23.40
CA ALA A 309 -3.32 26.69 23.66
C ALA A 309 -2.80 26.69 25.11
N GLU A 310 -3.66 26.44 26.09
CA GLU A 310 -3.24 26.36 27.50
C GLU A 310 -2.31 25.17 27.79
N ARG A 311 -2.52 24.00 27.14
CA ARG A 311 -1.56 22.89 27.25
C ARG A 311 -0.18 23.29 26.74
N ILE A 312 -0.12 23.95 25.58
CA ILE A 312 1.13 24.40 24.97
C ILE A 312 1.82 25.46 25.87
N LYS A 313 1.07 26.41 26.42
CA LYS A 313 1.56 27.40 27.38
C LYS A 313 2.10 26.75 28.66
N ALA A 314 1.41 25.75 29.20
CA ALA A 314 1.84 25.01 30.38
C ALA A 314 3.15 24.23 30.16
N MET A 315 3.48 23.90 28.91
CA MET A 315 4.77 23.30 28.52
C MET A 315 5.90 24.34 28.37
N GLY A 316 5.61 25.62 28.58
CA GLY A 316 6.59 26.71 28.52
C GLY A 316 6.66 27.44 27.18
N HIS A 317 5.86 27.05 26.18
CA HIS A 317 5.81 27.73 24.88
C HIS A 317 4.91 28.96 24.97
N GLN A 318 5.48 30.14 24.69
CA GLN A 318 4.72 31.37 24.70
C GLN A 318 4.03 31.63 23.37
N GLU A 319 2.90 32.31 23.43
CA GLU A 319 2.23 32.83 22.24
C GLU A 319 3.13 33.87 21.57
N VAL A 320 3.20 33.82 20.23
CA VAL A 320 3.97 34.76 19.42
C VAL A 320 3.03 35.54 18.50
N GLU A 321 3.38 36.78 18.20
CA GLU A 321 2.65 37.58 17.23
C GLU A 321 2.80 36.99 15.81
N PRO A 322 1.70 36.78 15.07
CA PRO A 322 1.76 36.32 13.69
C PRO A 322 2.36 37.39 12.77
N GLU A 323 3.10 36.98 11.73
CA GLU A 323 3.66 37.94 10.76
C GLU A 323 2.55 38.44 9.82
N ASN A 324 1.68 37.57 9.32
CA ASN A 324 0.45 37.98 8.66
C ASN A 324 -0.68 38.29 9.69
N PRO A 325 -1.17 39.54 9.80
CA PRO A 325 -2.19 39.94 10.78
C PRO A 325 -3.53 39.20 10.64
N TYR A 326 -3.78 38.52 9.51
CA TYR A 326 -4.95 37.67 9.35
C TYR A 326 -5.04 36.61 10.45
N TRP A 327 -3.93 36.00 10.85
CA TRP A 327 -3.91 34.93 11.85
C TRP A 327 -4.23 35.42 13.27
N GLY A 328 -4.09 36.72 13.54
CA GLY A 328 -4.52 37.33 14.80
C GLY A 328 -6.05 37.47 14.92
N ARG A 329 -6.80 37.23 13.83
CA ARG A 329 -8.28 37.35 13.81
C ARG A 329 -8.95 36.10 14.37
N GLY A 330 -8.71 35.84 15.65
CA GLY A 330 -9.26 34.68 16.34
C GLY A 330 -8.36 33.45 16.35
N GLY A 331 -7.15 33.54 15.80
CA GLY A 331 -6.10 32.53 15.96
C GLY A 331 -5.16 32.83 17.14
N VAL A 332 -4.44 31.80 17.56
CA VAL A 332 -3.32 31.88 18.51
C VAL A 332 -2.13 31.17 17.85
N THR A 333 -0.95 31.78 17.89
CA THR A 333 0.26 31.28 17.21
C THR A 333 1.32 30.88 18.21
N PHE A 334 1.95 29.73 18.00
CA PHE A 334 3.08 29.24 18.79
C PHE A 334 4.24 28.84 17.89
N GLU A 335 5.45 28.92 18.42
CA GLU A 335 6.63 28.29 17.82
C GLU A 335 6.88 26.93 18.49
N ASP A 336 7.03 25.91 17.66
CA ASP A 336 7.51 24.61 18.11
C ASP A 336 9.01 24.68 18.47
N PRO A 337 9.61 23.62 19.04
CA PRO A 337 11.01 23.64 19.46
C PRO A 337 12.00 24.08 18.38
N ASP A 338 11.72 23.83 17.10
CA ASP A 338 12.60 24.19 15.98
C ASP A 338 12.28 25.59 15.41
N GLY A 339 11.37 26.34 16.04
CA GLY A 339 10.97 27.69 15.63
C GLY A 339 9.94 27.72 14.52
N TRP A 340 9.37 26.56 14.12
CA TRP A 340 8.31 26.54 13.12
C TRP A 340 6.99 26.89 13.77
N ARG A 341 6.14 27.62 13.04
CA ARG A 341 4.92 28.16 13.61
C ARG A 341 3.73 27.26 13.37
N ILE A 342 2.92 27.12 14.41
CA ILE A 342 1.58 26.55 14.31
C ILE A 342 0.55 27.64 14.61
N VAL A 343 -0.59 27.60 13.92
CA VAL A 343 -1.72 28.50 14.16
C VAL A 343 -2.93 27.66 14.56
N LEU A 344 -3.49 27.95 15.72
CA LEU A 344 -4.77 27.38 16.18
C LEU A 344 -5.88 28.39 15.86
N MET A 345 -6.50 28.27 14.69
CA MET A 345 -7.44 29.25 14.15
C MET A 345 -8.89 28.90 14.50
N ASN A 346 -9.62 29.83 15.12
CA ASN A 346 -11.02 29.60 15.49
C ASN A 346 -12.02 29.86 14.34
N THR A 347 -12.02 28.98 13.34
CA THR A 347 -13.02 28.92 12.26
C THR A 347 -13.16 27.48 11.76
N ALA A 348 -14.17 27.20 10.94
CA ALA A 348 -14.41 25.87 10.35
C ALA A 348 -13.44 25.55 9.18
N GLY A 349 -12.64 26.51 8.72
CA GLY A 349 -11.76 26.38 7.56
C GLY A 349 -12.20 27.27 6.40
N ILE A 350 -11.66 26.98 5.21
CA ILE A 350 -11.99 27.64 3.94
C ILE A 350 -13.20 26.96 3.29
#